data_AF-A0AA92QD74-F1
#
_entry.id   AF-A0AA92QD74-F1
#
_cell.length_a   1.000
_cell.length_b   1.000
_cell.length_c   1.000
_cell.angle_alpha   90.00
_cell.angle_beta   90.00
_cell.angle_gamma   90.00
#
_symmetry.space_group_name_H-M   'P 1'
#
loop_
_entity.id
_entity.type
_entity.pdbx_description
1 polymer ?
#
loop_
_entity_poly.entity_id
_entity_poly.type
_entity_poly.pdbx_seq_one_letter_code
_entity_poly.pdbx_strand_id
1 'polypeptide(L)'
;MTNLTPGQKTVVEKIVLTGLQIGASTEVIEAAVNIANAESAFNSTAQNSNTSAYGLFQYINGTWSSAWQSFQNKNPGDPLATLSTSDARSNVDAQIRIMYADLEKWHSGYDDGQIALSVLCKRIRS
;
A
#
# COMPACT_ATOMS: atom_id res chain seq x y z
N MET A 1 -5.76 -4.48 18.20
CA MET A 1 -6.57 -4.56 16.97
C MET A 1 -7.80 -5.39 17.29
N THR A 2 -8.99 -4.79 17.24
CA THR A 2 -10.28 -5.47 17.43
C THR A 2 -10.48 -6.53 16.34
N ASN A 3 -11.24 -7.58 16.64
CA ASN A 3 -11.41 -8.80 15.82
C ASN A 3 -11.55 -8.54 14.31
N LEU A 4 -10.47 -8.75 13.56
CA LEU A 4 -10.49 -8.74 12.10
C LEU A 4 -11.38 -9.88 11.58
N THR A 5 -12.15 -9.61 10.54
CA THR A 5 -12.85 -10.67 9.79
C THR A 5 -11.82 -11.59 9.11
N PRO A 6 -12.19 -12.84 8.75
CA PRO A 6 -11.29 -13.74 8.04
C PRO A 6 -10.71 -13.12 6.76
N GLY A 7 -11.52 -12.41 5.97
CA GLY A 7 -11.04 -11.73 4.75
C GLY A 7 -10.01 -10.64 5.04
N GLN A 8 -10.22 -9.84 6.09
CA GLN A 8 -9.25 -8.81 6.50
C GLN A 8 -7.95 -9.43 7.00
N LYS A 9 -8.01 -10.57 7.72
CA LYS A 9 -6.80 -11.30 8.14
C LYS A 9 -5.98 -11.75 6.93
N THR A 10 -6.62 -12.30 5.91
CA THR A 10 -5.94 -12.71 4.67
C THR A 10 -5.25 -11.53 3.98
N VAL A 11 -5.87 -10.34 3.97
CA VAL A 11 -5.24 -9.14 3.42
C VAL A 11 -4.02 -8.73 4.25
N VAL A 12 -4.13 -8.71 5.58
CA VAL A 12 -2.98 -8.42 6.47
C VAL A 12 -1.85 -9.42 6.24
N GLU A 13 -2.15 -10.70 6.18
CA GLU A 13 -1.17 -11.76 5.88
C GLU A 13 -0.48 -11.52 4.54
N LYS A 14 -1.22 -11.16 3.48
CA LYS A 14 -0.65 -10.82 2.18
C LYS A 14 0.29 -9.61 2.25
N ILE A 15 -0.07 -8.55 2.99
CA ILE A 15 0.78 -7.37 3.18
C ILE A 15 2.09 -7.79 3.86
N VAL A 16 2.00 -8.53 4.97
CA VAL A 16 3.17 -8.97 5.75
C VAL A 16 4.06 -9.90 4.95
N LEU A 17 3.50 -10.94 4.33
CA LEU A 17 4.26 -11.91 3.53
C LEU A 17 4.96 -11.25 2.35
N THR A 18 4.30 -10.31 1.66
CA THR A 18 4.92 -9.57 0.55
C THR A 18 6.11 -8.75 1.04
N GLY A 19 5.96 -8.03 2.15
CA GLY A 19 7.06 -7.25 2.73
C GLY A 19 8.25 -8.10 3.15
N LEU A 20 8.01 -9.24 3.78
CA LEU A 20 9.06 -10.21 4.13
C LEU A 20 9.76 -10.76 2.88
N GLN A 21 9.02 -11.09 1.82
CA GLN A 21 9.56 -11.63 0.57
C GLN A 21 10.48 -10.65 -0.16
N ILE A 22 10.21 -9.35 -0.08
CA ILE A 22 11.05 -8.31 -0.69
C ILE A 22 12.15 -7.80 0.23
N GLY A 23 12.23 -8.31 1.46
CA GLY A 23 13.24 -7.89 2.44
C GLY A 23 12.99 -6.51 3.07
N ALA A 24 11.73 -6.07 3.11
CA ALA A 24 11.37 -4.82 3.79
C ALA A 24 11.63 -4.93 5.31
N SER A 25 12.02 -3.81 5.93
CA SER A 25 12.18 -3.73 7.39
C SER A 25 10.83 -3.90 8.10
N THR A 26 10.89 -4.28 9.38
CA THR A 26 9.68 -4.44 10.20
C THR A 26 8.87 -3.15 10.26
N GLU A 27 9.54 -2.00 10.35
CA GLU A 27 8.93 -0.67 10.39
C GLU A 27 8.16 -0.36 9.10
N VAL A 28 8.71 -0.73 7.94
CA VAL A 28 8.07 -0.54 6.64
C VAL A 28 6.84 -1.46 6.50
N ILE A 29 6.93 -2.71 6.97
CA ILE A 29 5.81 -3.65 6.98
C ILE A 29 4.69 -3.13 7.89
N GLU A 30 5.03 -2.69 9.10
CA GLU A 30 4.07 -2.12 10.05
C GLU A 30 3.41 -0.86 9.49
N ALA A 31 4.18 0.00 8.82
CA ALA A 31 3.63 1.17 8.13
C ALA A 31 2.59 0.77 7.08
N ALA A 32 2.89 -0.20 6.21
CA ALA A 32 1.95 -0.68 5.20
C ALA A 32 0.65 -1.23 5.82
N VAL A 33 0.75 -2.04 6.89
CA VAL A 33 -0.44 -2.57 7.59
C VAL A 33 -1.26 -1.44 8.22
N ASN A 34 -0.60 -0.47 8.87
CA ASN A 34 -1.28 0.65 9.51
C ASN A 34 -1.98 1.57 8.49
N ILE A 35 -1.35 1.83 7.34
CA ILE A 35 -1.95 2.60 6.25
C ILE A 35 -3.16 1.86 5.69
N ALA A 36 -3.05 0.57 5.37
CA ALA A 36 -4.19 -0.20 4.84
C ALA A 36 -5.39 -0.21 5.81
N ASN A 37 -5.12 -0.29 7.11
CA ASN A 37 -6.16 -0.21 8.13
C ASN A 37 -6.83 1.18 8.15
N ALA A 38 -6.03 2.24 8.16
CA ALA A 38 -6.52 3.62 8.27
C ALA A 38 -7.28 4.07 7.03
N GLU A 39 -6.81 3.69 5.84
CA GLU A 39 -7.33 4.16 4.57
C GLU A 39 -8.58 3.38 4.13
N SER A 40 -8.63 2.07 4.39
CA SER A 40 -9.70 1.21 3.84
C SER A 40 -10.26 0.18 4.81
N ALA A 41 -9.75 0.10 6.05
CA ALA A 41 -10.01 -1.02 6.94
C ALA A 41 -9.74 -2.39 6.26
N PHE A 42 -8.66 -2.45 5.48
CA PHE A 42 -8.26 -3.60 4.65
C PHE A 42 -9.25 -4.00 3.55
N ASN A 43 -10.13 -3.09 3.11
CA ASN A 43 -11.04 -3.33 2.01
C ASN A 43 -10.40 -2.95 0.66
N SER A 44 -9.97 -3.96 -0.11
CA SER A 44 -9.31 -3.75 -1.40
C SER A 44 -10.21 -3.22 -2.52
N THR A 45 -11.52 -3.18 -2.30
CA THR A 45 -12.49 -2.59 -3.25
C THR A 45 -13.04 -1.26 -2.75
N ALA A 46 -12.50 -0.72 -1.64
CA ALA A 46 -12.93 0.57 -1.11
C ALA A 46 -12.79 1.67 -2.16
N GLN A 47 -13.83 2.46 -2.33
CA GLN A 47 -13.87 3.61 -3.22
C GLN A 47 -14.42 4.82 -2.48
N ASN A 48 -13.66 5.90 -2.46
CA ASN A 48 -14.13 7.18 -1.93
C ASN A 48 -14.86 7.96 -3.03
N SER A 49 -16.16 8.17 -2.85
CA SER A 49 -17.02 8.87 -3.82
C SER A 49 -16.65 10.34 -4.02
N ASN A 50 -15.93 10.96 -3.07
CA ASN A 50 -15.60 12.38 -3.10
C ASN A 50 -14.22 12.67 -3.73
N THR A 51 -13.28 11.72 -3.66
CA THR A 51 -11.87 11.96 -4.02
C THR A 51 -11.34 11.05 -5.12
N SER A 52 -12.16 10.15 -5.66
CA SER A 52 -11.71 9.10 -6.60
C SER A 52 -10.54 8.27 -6.04
N ALA A 53 -10.48 8.12 -4.72
CA ALA A 53 -9.50 7.26 -4.07
C ALA A 53 -9.99 5.80 -4.12
N TYR A 54 -9.08 4.87 -4.38
CA TYR A 54 -9.41 3.45 -4.57
C TYR A 54 -8.46 2.51 -3.82
N GLY A 55 -9.00 1.36 -3.43
CA GLY A 55 -8.26 0.20 -2.97
C GLY A 55 -7.76 0.30 -1.53
N LEU A 56 -6.87 -0.61 -1.18
CA LEU A 56 -6.33 -0.78 0.18
C LEU A 56 -5.71 0.51 0.74
N PHE A 57 -5.05 1.28 -0.12
CA PHE A 57 -4.24 2.43 0.26
C PHE A 57 -4.80 3.77 -0.25
N GLN A 58 -6.02 3.76 -0.80
CA GLN A 58 -6.77 4.97 -1.20
C GLN A 58 -5.98 5.95 -2.08
N TYR A 59 -5.22 5.44 -3.04
CA TYR A 59 -4.60 6.30 -4.07
C TYR A 59 -5.71 6.92 -4.94
N ILE A 60 -5.59 8.22 -5.24
CA ILE A 60 -6.47 8.89 -6.20
C ILE A 60 -6.15 8.45 -7.63
N ASN A 61 -7.13 8.54 -8.54
CA ASN A 61 -7.03 7.95 -9.88
C ASN A 61 -5.77 8.37 -10.68
N GLY A 62 -5.39 9.65 -10.64
CA GLY A 62 -4.17 10.13 -11.31
C GLY A 62 -2.89 9.53 -10.73
N THR A 63 -2.82 9.44 -9.40
CA THR A 63 -1.67 8.88 -8.69
C THR A 63 -1.56 7.37 -8.90
N TRP A 64 -2.68 6.64 -9.00
CA TRP A 64 -2.71 5.21 -9.33
C TRP A 64 -1.95 4.93 -10.62
N SER A 65 -2.33 5.58 -11.72
CA SER A 65 -1.71 5.35 -13.03
C SER A 65 -0.22 5.65 -13.03
N SER A 66 0.19 6.77 -12.42
CA SER A 66 1.61 7.14 -12.35
C SER A 66 2.42 6.19 -11.48
N ALA A 67 1.90 5.79 -10.31
CA ALA A 67 2.59 4.88 -9.40
C ALA A 67 2.71 3.49 -10.03
N TRP A 68 1.65 3.00 -10.70
CA TRP A 68 1.69 1.73 -11.40
C TRP A 68 2.66 1.72 -12.57
N GLN A 69 2.64 2.76 -13.41
CA GLN A 69 3.59 2.87 -14.52
C GLN A 69 5.05 2.92 -14.02
N SER A 70 5.30 3.62 -12.91
CA SER A 70 6.61 3.62 -12.25
C SER A 70 7.00 2.22 -11.78
N PHE A 71 6.07 1.47 -11.17
CA PHE A 71 6.31 0.08 -10.78
C PHE A 71 6.64 -0.81 -11.99
N GLN A 72 5.86 -0.72 -13.07
CA GLN A 72 6.08 -1.50 -14.30
C GLN A 72 7.47 -1.22 -14.91
N ASN A 73 7.85 0.05 -15.00
CA ASN A 73 9.13 0.46 -15.57
C ASN A 73 10.34 -0.06 -14.76
N LYS A 74 10.21 -0.11 -13.43
CA LYS A 74 11.26 -0.62 -12.54
C LYS A 74 11.30 -2.15 -12.49
N ASN A 75 10.17 -2.82 -12.74
CA ASN A 75 10.01 -4.25 -12.58
C ASN A 75 9.48 -4.92 -13.86
N PRO A 76 10.15 -4.78 -15.02
CA PRO A 76 9.63 -5.30 -16.29
C PRO A 76 9.50 -6.82 -16.34
N GLY A 77 10.18 -7.55 -15.44
CA GLY A 77 10.09 -9.01 -15.31
C GLY A 77 9.07 -9.50 -14.28
N ASP A 78 8.39 -8.63 -13.54
CA ASP A 78 7.37 -9.03 -12.58
C ASP A 78 6.10 -9.46 -13.34
N PRO A 79 5.52 -10.65 -13.07
CA PRO A 79 4.29 -11.10 -13.73
C PRO A 79 3.13 -10.11 -13.61
N LEU A 80 3.04 -9.41 -12.47
CA LEU A 80 2.01 -8.39 -12.25
C LEU A 80 2.23 -7.17 -13.13
N ALA A 81 3.47 -6.83 -13.51
CA ALA A 81 3.77 -5.66 -14.34
C ALA A 81 3.16 -5.73 -15.76
N THR A 82 2.60 -6.88 -16.16
CA THR A 82 1.85 -7.03 -17.41
C THR A 82 0.41 -6.50 -17.34
N LEU A 83 -0.12 -6.25 -16.13
CA LEU A 83 -1.50 -5.82 -15.93
C LEU A 83 -1.70 -4.37 -16.40
N SER A 84 -2.88 -4.10 -16.98
CA SER A 84 -3.35 -2.74 -17.19
C SER A 84 -3.53 -2.01 -15.84
N THR A 85 -3.54 -0.67 -15.85
CA THR A 85 -3.77 0.09 -14.61
C THR A 85 -5.10 -0.26 -13.95
N SER A 86 -6.17 -0.49 -14.72
CA SER A 86 -7.48 -0.86 -14.19
C SER A 86 -7.47 -2.25 -13.54
N ASP A 87 -6.77 -3.20 -14.16
CA ASP A 87 -6.68 -4.57 -13.63
C ASP A 87 -5.80 -4.61 -12.38
N ALA A 88 -4.68 -3.88 -12.40
CA ALA A 88 -3.80 -3.72 -11.25
C ALA A 88 -4.52 -3.07 -10.06
N ARG A 89 -5.31 -2.02 -10.31
CA ARG A 89 -6.12 -1.38 -9.26
C ARG A 89 -7.15 -2.32 -8.64
N SER A 90 -7.59 -3.35 -9.37
CA SER A 90 -8.54 -4.35 -8.87
C SER A 90 -7.86 -5.58 -8.26
N ASN A 91 -6.53 -5.66 -8.35
CA ASN A 91 -5.74 -6.80 -7.89
C ASN A 91 -5.03 -6.46 -6.56
N VAL A 92 -5.38 -7.17 -5.50
CA VAL A 92 -4.83 -6.98 -4.14
C VAL A 92 -3.31 -6.99 -4.12
N ASP A 93 -2.67 -7.93 -4.84
CA ASP A 93 -1.22 -8.08 -4.82
C ASP A 93 -0.55 -6.90 -5.54
N ALA A 94 -1.13 -6.42 -6.65
CA ALA A 94 -0.64 -5.21 -7.32
C ALA A 94 -0.80 -3.96 -6.43
N GLN A 95 -1.91 -3.81 -5.70
CA GLN A 95 -2.08 -2.71 -4.75
C GLN A 95 -0.99 -2.72 -3.67
N ILE A 96 -0.65 -3.90 -3.12
CA ILE A 96 0.41 -4.07 -2.12
C ILE A 96 1.80 -3.76 -2.71
N ARG A 97 2.07 -4.21 -3.94
CA ARG A 97 3.36 -3.97 -4.61
C ARG A 97 3.64 -2.49 -4.81
N ILE A 98 2.65 -1.71 -5.23
CA ILE A 98 2.82 -0.25 -5.36
C ILE A 98 3.08 0.40 -4.01
N MET A 99 2.35 0.01 -2.96
CA MET A 99 2.56 0.58 -1.63
C MET A 99 3.99 0.37 -1.14
N TYR A 100 4.55 -0.84 -1.31
CA TYR A 100 5.94 -1.07 -0.94
C TYR A 100 6.94 -0.32 -1.84
N ALA A 101 6.70 -0.26 -3.16
CA ALA A 101 7.53 0.52 -4.07
C ALA A 101 7.54 2.02 -3.72
N ASP A 102 6.42 2.55 -3.20
CA ASP A 102 6.36 3.89 -2.65
C ASP A 102 7.03 3.97 -1.28
N LEU A 103 6.74 3.11 -0.31
CA LEU A 103 7.41 3.17 1.00
C LEU A 103 8.93 3.10 0.89
N GLU A 104 9.49 2.27 -0.01
CA GLU A 104 10.93 2.23 -0.28
C GLU A 104 11.47 3.56 -0.83
N LYS A 105 10.72 4.21 -1.73
CA LYS A 105 11.07 5.54 -2.25
C LYS A 105 11.08 6.59 -1.14
N TRP A 106 10.14 6.51 -0.20
CA TRP A 106 10.07 7.44 0.92
C TRP A 106 11.13 7.11 1.98
N HIS A 107 11.42 5.83 2.21
CA HIS A 107 12.42 5.36 3.17
C HIS A 107 13.84 5.66 2.73
N SER A 108 14.16 5.49 1.44
CA SER A 108 15.46 5.91 0.89
C SER A 108 15.68 7.43 0.90
N GLY A 109 14.63 8.23 1.11
CA GLY A 109 14.68 9.69 1.22
C GLY A 109 14.68 10.22 2.66
N TYR A 110 14.54 9.35 3.67
CA TYR A 110 14.47 9.71 5.07
C TYR A 110 15.24 8.70 5.93
N ASP A 111 16.20 9.16 6.73
CA ASP A 111 16.80 8.33 7.79
C ASP A 111 15.68 7.61 8.57
N ASP A 112 15.89 6.32 8.85
CA ASP A 112 14.93 5.29 9.30
C ASP A 112 13.85 5.70 10.34
N GLY A 113 13.99 6.86 11.00
CA GLY A 113 13.08 7.40 12.00
C GLY A 113 11.92 8.31 11.54
N GLN A 114 11.84 8.80 10.29
CA GLN A 114 10.77 9.78 9.93
C GLN A 114 9.45 9.19 9.43
N ILE A 115 9.43 7.97 8.89
CA ILE A 115 8.19 7.36 8.38
C ILE A 115 7.20 7.08 9.51
N ALA A 116 7.68 6.62 10.67
CA ALA A 116 6.84 6.38 11.84
C ALA A 116 6.27 7.68 12.44
N LEU A 117 7.03 8.78 12.42
CA LEU A 117 6.65 10.02 13.11
C LEU A 117 5.55 10.80 12.36
N SER A 118 5.54 10.79 11.02
CA SER A 118 4.55 11.56 10.25
C SER A 118 3.12 10.97 10.32
N VAL A 119 2.99 9.65 10.40
CA VAL A 119 1.70 8.95 10.56
C VAL A 119 1.17 9.12 12.00
N LEU A 120 2.04 9.05 13.01
CA LEU A 120 1.68 9.31 14.40
C LEU A 120 1.31 10.79 14.66
N CYS A 121 2.02 11.74 14.04
CA CYS A 121 1.82 13.17 14.29
C CYS A 121 0.53 13.73 13.67
N LYS A 122 0.00 13.13 12.59
CA LYS A 122 -1.35 13.47 12.08
C LYS A 122 -2.48 13.08 13.04
N ARG A 123 -2.27 12.11 13.93
CA ARG A 123 -3.29 11.61 14.86
C ARG A 123 -3.41 12.41 16.17
N ILE A 124 -2.50 13.35 16.43
CA ILE A 124 -2.53 14.22 17.63
C ILE A 124 -3.19 15.58 17.33
N ARG A 125 -3.50 15.90 16.06
CA ARG A 125 -4.08 17.19 15.66
C ARG A 125 -5.45 17.13 14.97
N SER A 126 -6.17 16.00 15.08
CA SER A 126 -7.55 15.87 14.58
C SER A 126 -8.53 15.57 15.70
#